data_AF-A0A8J8ETI6-F1
#
_entry.id   AF-A0A8J8ETI6-F1
#
_cell.length_a   1.000
_cell.length_b   1.000
_cell.length_c   1.000
_cell.angle_alpha   90.00
_cell.angle_beta   90.00
_cell.angle_gamma   90.00
#
_symmetry.space_group_name_H-M   'P 1'
#
loop_
_entity.id
_entity.type
_entity.pdbx_description
1 polymer ?
#
loop_
_entity_poly.entity_id
_entity_poly.type
_entity_poly.pdbx_seq_one_letter_code
_entity_poly.pdbx_strand_id
1 'polypeptide(L)' 'MESLRHQSTEYIEFELRELENVFALVLMGAFVGIPSPPTTLVIRLMPHMVKEMHVMQQRAINMDDIFAEIAGMFDID' A
#
# COMPACT_ATOMS: atom_id res chain seq x y z
N MET A 1 -23.78 19.02 14.96
CA MET A 1 -22.44 18.84 15.57
C MET A 1 -21.73 17.59 15.04
N GLU A 2 -22.40 16.45 14.85
CA GLU A 2 -21.78 15.26 14.23
C GLU A 2 -21.22 15.51 12.82
N SER A 3 -21.94 16.23 11.95
CA SER A 3 -21.48 16.51 10.58
C SER A 3 -20.16 17.31 10.52
N LEU A 4 -19.94 18.31 11.39
CA LEU A 4 -18.66 19.02 11.44
C LEU A 4 -17.54 18.12 11.98
N ARG A 5 -17.83 17.27 12.98
CA ARG A 5 -16.85 16.34 13.55
C ARG A 5 -16.42 15.28 12.52
N HIS A 6 -17.35 14.79 11.71
CA HIS A 6 -17.07 13.86 10.63
C HIS A 6 -16.19 14.49 9.55
N GLN A 7 -16.54 15.70 9.11
CA GLN A 7 -15.77 16.41 8.09
C GLN A 7 -14.36 16.80 8.57
N SER A 8 -14.19 17.15 9.85
CA SER A 8 -12.87 17.42 10.44
C SER A 8 -12.00 16.17 10.63
N THR A 9 -12.60 15.00 10.80
CA THR A 9 -11.84 13.74 10.99
C THR A 9 -11.45 13.10 9.66
N GLU A 10 -12.31 13.22 8.65
CA GLU A 10 -12.08 12.73 7.30
C GLU A 10 -10.77 13.27 6.68
N TYR A 11 -10.48 14.55 6.88
CA TYR A 11 -9.24 15.16 6.36
C TYR A 11 -7.99 14.56 7.02
N ILE A 12 -8.02 14.31 8.33
CA ILE A 12 -6.90 13.72 9.07
C ILE A 12 -6.70 12.24 8.69
N GLU A 13 -7.80 11.50 8.51
CA GLU A 13 -7.75 10.11 8.04
C GLU A 13 -7.17 10.01 6.62
N PHE A 14 -7.54 10.95 5.75
CA PHE A 14 -6.94 11.08 4.41
C PHE A 14 -5.43 11.34 4.51
N GLU A 15 -5.02 12.34 5.30
CA GLU A 15 -3.61 12.70 5.46
C GLU A 15 -2.79 11.53 6.03
N LEU A 16 -3.32 10.84 7.05
CA LEU A 16 -2.67 9.66 7.62
C LEU A 16 -2.44 8.58 6.57
N ARG A 17 -3.45 8.31 5.74
CA ARG A 17 -3.34 7.31 4.66
C ARG A 17 -2.28 7.70 3.63
N GLU A 18 -2.19 8.98 3.26
CA GLU A 18 -1.14 9.46 2.35
C GLU A 18 0.25 9.34 2.97
N LEU A 19 0.40 9.62 4.27
CA LEU A 19 1.65 9.43 5.00
C LEU A 19 2.05 7.94 5.10
N GLU A 20 1.09 7.04 5.35
CA GLU A 20 1.30 5.58 5.32
C GLU A 20 1.80 5.12 3.93
N ASN A 21 1.24 5.66 2.84
CA ASN A 21 1.67 5.36 1.47
C ASN A 21 3.10 5.83 1.20
N VAL A 22 3.43 7.07 1.58
CA VAL A 22 4.78 7.62 1.42
C VAL A 22 5.79 6.83 2.26
N PHE A 23 5.44 6.48 3.50
CA PHE A 23 6.27 5.66 4.37
C PHE A 23 6.57 4.30 3.73
N ALA A 24 5.57 3.64 3.17
CA ALA A 24 5.75 2.38 2.45
C ALA A 24 6.66 2.56 1.22
N LEU A 25 6.49 3.62 0.45
CA LEU A 25 7.32 3.93 -0.71
C LEU A 25 8.79 4.19 -0.32
N VAL A 26 9.04 4.89 0.79
CA VAL A 26 10.40 5.16 1.27
C VAL A 26 11.09 3.89 1.74
N LEU A 27 10.39 3.02 2.48
CA LEU A 27 10.96 1.78 3.00
C LEU A 27 11.15 0.72 1.92
N MET A 28 10.20 0.60 0.98
CA MET A 28 10.24 -0.37 -0.11
C MET A 28 10.87 0.19 -1.40
N GLY A 29 11.28 1.46 -1.39
CA GLY A 29 11.77 2.19 -2.57
C GLY A 29 12.96 1.53 -3.26
N ALA A 30 13.80 0.83 -2.50
CA ALA A 30 14.93 0.06 -3.05
C ALA A 30 14.50 -0.95 -4.11
N PHE A 31 13.29 -1.53 -4.00
CA PHE A 31 12.77 -2.51 -4.96
C PHE A 31 12.28 -1.88 -6.28
N VAL A 32 12.13 -0.55 -6.31
CA VAL A 32 11.67 0.21 -7.48
C VAL A 32 12.69 1.26 -7.95
N GLY A 33 13.95 1.15 -7.50
CA GLY A 33 15.04 2.05 -7.91
C GLY A 33 15.04 3.42 -7.22
N ILE A 34 14.24 3.61 -6.17
CA ILE A 34 14.25 4.81 -5.33
C ILE A 34 15.28 4.59 -4.20
N PRO A 35 16.10 5.60 -3.86
CA PRO A 35 17.04 5.49 -2.75
C PRO A 35 16.29 5.18 -1.45
N SER A 36 16.60 4.05 -0.83
CA SER A 36 16.03 3.67 0.47
C SER A 36 16.92 4.15 1.63
N PRO A 37 16.33 4.32 2.82
CA PRO A 37 17.13 4.46 4.04
C PRO A 37 18.05 3.25 4.27
N PRO A 38 19.06 3.36 5.15
CA PRO A 38 19.92 2.24 5.51
C PRO A 38 19.11 1.04 6.01
N THR A 39 19.48 -0.18 5.60
CA THR A 39 18.75 -1.42 5.90
C THR A 39 18.46 -1.62 7.39
N THR A 40 19.40 -1.26 8.27
CA THR A 40 19.21 -1.32 9.73
C THR A 40 18.02 -0.49 10.21
N LEU A 41 17.81 0.68 9.59
CA LEU A 41 16.67 1.53 9.90
C LEU A 41 15.37 0.92 9.34
N VAL A 42 15.41 0.40 8.12
CA VAL A 42 14.27 -0.27 7.49
C VAL A 42 13.76 -1.44 8.34
N ILE A 43 14.65 -2.31 8.80
CA ILE A 43 14.28 -3.48 9.63
C ILE A 43 13.61 -3.04 10.94
N ARG A 44 14.10 -1.97 11.57
CA ARG A 44 13.51 -1.43 12.81
C ARG A 44 12.13 -0.81 12.58
N LEU A 45 11.91 -0.26 11.40
CA LEU A 45 10.66 0.41 11.04
C LEU A 45 9.62 -0.53 10.41
N MET A 46 10.03 -1.69 9.88
CA MET A 46 9.13 -2.69 9.29
C MET A 46 7.94 -3.09 10.16
N PRO A 47 8.04 -3.24 11.50
CA PRO A 47 6.88 -3.58 12.34
C PRO A 47 5.74 -2.54 12.27
N HIS A 48 6.03 -1.31 11.85
CA HIS A 48 5.02 -0.28 11.67
C HIS A 48 4.27 -0.38 10.33
N MET A 49 4.72 -1.25 9.41
CA MET A 49 4.08 -1.49 8.11
C MET A 49 3.19 -2.74 8.08
N VAL A 50 2.94 -3.40 9.22
CA VAL A 50 2.26 -4.71 9.24
C VAL A 50 0.89 -4.68 8.56
N LYS A 51 0.12 -3.60 8.78
CA LYS A 51 -1.19 -3.40 8.15
C LYS A 51 -1.05 -3.26 6.63
N GLU A 52 -0.10 -2.46 6.18
CA GLU A 52 0.14 -2.19 4.76
C GLU A 52 0.69 -3.43 4.04
N MET A 53 1.54 -4.21 4.70
CA MET A 53 2.00 -5.50 4.18
C MET A 53 0.84 -6.47 3.95
N HIS A 54 -0.15 -6.51 4.85
CA HIS A 54 -1.34 -7.34 4.66
C HIS A 54 -2.20 -6.86 3.48
N VAL A 55 -2.37 -5.54 3.32
CA VAL A 55 -3.08 -4.96 2.18
C VAL A 55 -2.35 -5.27 0.87
N MET A 56 -1.03 -5.13 0.83
CA MET A 56 -0.21 -5.46 -0.35
C MET A 56 -0.29 -6.95 -0.68
N GLN A 57 -0.23 -7.82 0.33
CA GLN A 57 -0.37 -9.27 0.14
C GLN A 57 -1.74 -9.64 -0.43
N GLN A 58 -2.82 -9.08 0.12
CA GLN A 58 -4.17 -9.35 -0.39
C GLN A 58 -4.33 -8.88 -1.83
N ARG A 59 -3.78 -7.71 -2.18
CA ARG A 59 -3.76 -7.24 -3.57
C ARG A 59 -2.97 -8.16 -4.49
N ALA A 60 -1.82 -8.66 -4.05
CA ALA A 60 -1.03 -9.61 -4.83
C ALA A 60 -1.77 -10.93 -5.08
N ILE A 61 -2.48 -11.47 -4.07
CA ILE A 61 -3.33 -12.66 -4.23
C ILE A 61 -4.44 -12.40 -5.26
N ASN A 62 -5.10 -11.25 -5.17
CA ASN A 62 -6.18 -10.90 -6.09
C ASN A 62 -5.68 -10.59 -7.53
N MET A 63 -4.38 -10.39 -7.75
CA MET A 63 -3.84 -10.19 -9.10
C MET A 63 -3.95 -11.45 -9.95
N ASP A 64 -3.88 -12.64 -9.35
CA ASP A 64 -4.01 -13.90 -10.08
C ASP A 64 -5.40 -14.01 -10.75
N ASP A 65 -6.45 -13.51 -10.11
CA ASP A 65 -7.80 -13.44 -10.70
C ASP A 65 -7.86 -12.49 -11.91
N ILE A 66 -7.16 -11.35 -11.84
CA ILE A 66 -7.13 -10.37 -12.95
C ILE A 66 -6.35 -10.95 -14.14
N PHE A 67 -5.21 -11.61 -13.90
CA PHE A 67 -4.47 -12.27 -14.98
C PHE A 67 -5.25 -13.45 -15.57
N ALA A 68 -5.98 -14.21 -14.75
CA ALA A 68 -6.86 -15.27 -15.23
C ALA A 68 -8.00 -14.73 -16.10
N GLU A 69 -8.62 -13.61 -15.70
CA GLU A 69 -9.67 -12.95 -16.49
C GLU A 69 -9.12 -12.41 -17.82
N ILE A 70 -7.95 -11.76 -17.79
CA ILE A 70 -7.29 -11.27 -19.00
C ILE A 70 -6.88 -12.43 -19.91
N ALA A 71 -6.30 -13.50 -19.36
CA ALA A 71 -5.93 -14.68 -20.13
C ALA A 71 -7.16 -15.35 -20.78
N GLY A 72 -8.28 -15.46 -20.05
CA GLY A 72 -9.54 -15.94 -20.60
C GLY A 72 -10.14 -15.05 -21.69
N MET A 73 -9.82 -13.75 -21.69
CA MET A 73 -10.20 -12.81 -22.75
C MET A 73 -9.33 -12.95 -24.01
N PHE A 74 -8.11 -13.49 -23.86
CA PHE A 74 -7.15 -13.74 -24.95
C PHE A 74 -7.11 -15.20 -25.41
N ASP A 75 -7.89 -16.11 -24.80
CA ASP A 75 -8.14 -17.45 -25.33
C ASP A 75 -8.99 -17.29 -26.60
N ILE A 76 -8.29 -17.09 -27.71
CA ILE A 76 -8.78 -17.13 -29.08
C ILE A 76 -8.68 -18.59 -29.51
N ASP A 77 -9.78 -19.17 -30.01
CA ASP A 77 -9.83 -20.49 -30.65
C ASP A 77 -8.65 -20.73 -31.64
#